data_AF-A0A552ZN22-F1
#
_entry.id   AF-A0A552ZN22-F1
#
_cell.length_a   1.000
_cell.length_b   1.000
_cell.length_c   1.000
_cell.angle_alpha   90.00
_cell.angle_beta   90.00
_cell.angle_gamma   90.00
#
_symmetry.space_group_name_H-M   'P 1'
#
loop_
_entity.id
_entity.type
_entity.pdbx_description
1 polymer ?
#
loop_
_entity_poly.entity_id
_entity_poly.type
_entity_poly.pdbx_seq_one_letter_code
_entity_poly.pdbx_strand_id
1 'polypeptide(L)'
;MISTPVRATRRQFTLVDAAREFWRHPSPWLLAATLTVAASVRLSVGGWEWTDAVVPVAMLAVFPFFEWVVHVCVLHWRPRRIGRLRVDSLLARKHREHHVNPREVALIFIPWPALLWILPVAVGIALLAFPRPALGLTFLTFLAVLGVCYEWCHYLVHSDYKPKTAAFRAVWRNHRQHHFKNEHFWFTVTSAGTADRVLGTCPDPATVATSPTAKNLHGQPA
;
A
#
# COMPACT_ATOMS: atom_id res chain seq x y z
N MET A 1 27.56 -47.19 -9.36
CA MET A 1 26.76 -46.14 -10.03
C MET A 1 25.88 -45.48 -8.97
N ILE A 2 26.23 -44.29 -8.52
CA ILE A 2 25.43 -43.51 -7.56
C ILE A 2 24.62 -42.53 -8.41
N SER A 3 23.30 -42.72 -8.50
CA SER A 3 22.42 -41.75 -9.14
C SER A 3 22.30 -40.52 -8.23
N THR A 4 22.80 -39.38 -8.71
CA THR A 4 22.58 -38.11 -8.04
C THR A 4 21.10 -37.74 -8.21
N PRO A 5 20.34 -37.46 -7.14
CA PRO A 5 18.96 -37.06 -7.29
C PRO A 5 18.90 -35.73 -8.05
N VAL A 6 18.22 -35.73 -9.19
CA VAL A 6 17.90 -34.51 -9.94
C VAL A 6 17.10 -33.61 -9.00
N ARG A 7 17.74 -32.53 -8.55
CA ARG A 7 17.12 -31.54 -7.67
C ARG A 7 15.93 -30.95 -8.42
N ALA A 8 14.71 -31.32 -8.03
CA ALA A 8 13.49 -30.81 -8.63
C ALA A 8 13.56 -29.28 -8.67
N THR A 9 13.59 -28.70 -9.87
CA THR A 9 13.61 -27.26 -10.05
C THR A 9 12.35 -26.68 -9.42
N ARG A 10 12.51 -26.00 -8.28
CA ARG A 10 11.41 -25.33 -7.58
C ARG A 10 10.69 -24.44 -8.59
N ARG A 11 9.40 -24.70 -8.84
CA ARG A 11 8.59 -23.93 -9.79
C ARG A 11 8.70 -22.45 -9.47
N GLN A 12 9.01 -21.63 -10.48
CA GLN A 12 9.14 -20.19 -10.31
C GLN A 12 7.79 -19.56 -9.98
N PHE A 13 7.74 -18.70 -8.95
CA PHE A 13 6.54 -17.94 -8.59
C PHE A 13 6.21 -16.91 -9.68
N THR A 14 5.00 -16.98 -10.24
CA THR A 14 4.56 -16.17 -11.38
C THR A 14 3.57 -15.07 -10.97
N LEU A 15 3.25 -14.14 -11.88
CA LEU A 15 2.16 -13.16 -11.64
C LEU A 15 0.80 -13.84 -11.51
N VAL A 16 0.59 -14.99 -12.15
CA VAL A 16 -0.66 -15.75 -12.03
C VAL A 16 -0.78 -16.35 -10.64
N ASP A 17 0.31 -16.92 -10.11
CA ASP A 17 0.33 -17.42 -8.74
C ASP A 17 0.11 -16.27 -7.75
N ALA A 18 0.76 -15.12 -7.99
CA ALA A 18 0.58 -13.91 -7.21
C ALA A 18 -0.89 -13.44 -7.21
N ALA A 19 -1.52 -13.35 -8.38
CA ALA A 19 -2.91 -12.91 -8.54
C ALA A 19 -3.89 -13.86 -7.84
N ARG A 20 -3.69 -15.18 -7.95
CA ARG A 20 -4.53 -16.17 -7.26
C ARG A 20 -4.46 -16.00 -5.76
N GLU A 21 -3.27 -15.75 -5.22
CA GLU A 21 -3.10 -15.52 -3.80
C GLU A 21 -3.69 -14.18 -3.36
N PHE A 22 -3.49 -13.10 -4.13
CA PHE A 22 -4.07 -11.77 -3.84
C PHE A 22 -5.58 -11.83 -3.59
N TRP A 23 -6.34 -12.53 -4.45
CA TRP A 23 -7.80 -12.66 -4.31
C TRP A 23 -8.26 -13.61 -3.20
N ARG A 24 -7.36 -14.23 -2.43
CA ARG A 24 -7.73 -14.99 -1.22
C ARG A 24 -7.90 -14.09 0.01
N HIS A 25 -7.50 -12.83 -0.08
CA HIS A 25 -7.54 -11.88 1.03
C HIS A 25 -8.78 -10.97 0.92
N PRO A 26 -9.42 -10.59 2.04
CA PRO A 26 -10.66 -9.81 1.98
C PRO A 26 -10.49 -8.38 1.44
N SER A 27 -9.34 -7.75 1.69
CA SER A 27 -9.12 -6.34 1.35
C SER A 27 -9.21 -6.06 -0.16
N PRO A 28 -8.57 -6.86 -1.04
CA PRO A 28 -8.77 -6.77 -2.49
C PRO A 28 -10.23 -6.82 -2.95
N TRP A 29 -11.05 -7.68 -2.34
CA TRP A 29 -12.47 -7.80 -2.69
C TRP A 29 -13.26 -6.55 -2.33
N LEU A 30 -13.02 -5.96 -1.15
CA LEU A 30 -13.70 -4.74 -0.72
C LEU A 30 -13.35 -3.54 -1.62
N LEU A 31 -12.07 -3.41 -2.00
CA LEU A 31 -11.62 -2.37 -2.91
C LEU A 31 -12.16 -2.57 -4.33
N ALA A 32 -12.14 -3.81 -4.84
CA ALA A 32 -12.66 -4.14 -6.16
C ALA A 32 -14.18 -4.00 -6.27
N ALA A 33 -14.93 -4.34 -5.21
CA ALA A 33 -16.36 -4.10 -5.14
C ALA A 33 -16.67 -2.60 -5.16
N THR A 34 -15.95 -1.82 -4.35
CA THR A 34 -16.08 -0.34 -4.33
C THR A 34 -15.79 0.24 -5.72
N LEU A 35 -14.69 -0.19 -6.35
CA LEU A 35 -14.33 0.20 -7.71
C LEU A 35 -15.44 -0.14 -8.71
N THR A 36 -15.93 -1.38 -8.69
CA THR A 36 -16.95 -1.84 -9.64
C THR A 36 -18.24 -1.04 -9.49
N VAL A 37 -18.71 -0.84 -8.25
CA VAL A 37 -19.91 -0.06 -7.98
C VAL A 37 -19.72 1.40 -8.36
N ALA A 38 -18.65 2.06 -7.89
CA ALA A 38 -18.39 3.46 -8.18
C ALA A 38 -18.23 3.73 -9.68
N ALA A 39 -17.50 2.87 -10.39
CA ALA A 39 -17.32 2.97 -11.83
C ALA A 39 -18.64 2.75 -12.58
N SER A 40 -19.43 1.74 -12.19
CA SER A 40 -20.72 1.45 -12.84
C SER A 40 -21.69 2.62 -12.68
N VAL A 41 -21.76 3.21 -11.48
CA VAL A 41 -22.58 4.39 -11.20
C VAL A 41 -22.02 5.62 -11.92
N ARG A 42 -20.70 5.81 -11.96
CA ARG A 42 -20.08 6.90 -12.72
C ARG A 42 -20.42 6.82 -14.21
N LEU A 43 -20.37 5.63 -14.79
CA LEU A 43 -20.68 5.39 -16.20
C LEU A 43 -22.16 5.63 -16.49
N SER A 44 -23.07 5.21 -15.60
CA SER A 44 -24.51 5.38 -15.79
C SER A 44 -24.98 6.84 -15.62
N VAL A 45 -24.38 7.58 -14.69
CA VAL A 45 -24.66 9.01 -14.49
C VAL A 45 -24.24 9.85 -15.70
N GLY A 46 -23.21 9.44 -16.45
CA GLY A 46 -22.76 10.15 -17.65
C GLY A 46 -22.30 11.59 -17.34
N GLY A 47 -22.66 12.56 -18.19
CA GLY A 47 -22.32 13.98 -17.96
C GLY A 47 -20.82 14.25 -17.95
N TRP A 48 -20.09 13.73 -18.94
CA TRP A 48 -18.65 13.86 -19.04
C TRP A 48 -18.24 15.28 -19.39
N GLU A 49 -17.41 15.89 -18.53
CA GLU A 49 -16.75 17.16 -18.78
C GLU A 49 -15.23 16.97 -18.77
N TRP A 50 -14.49 17.91 -19.36
CA TRP A 50 -13.02 17.90 -19.28
C TRP A 50 -12.52 18.00 -17.82
N THR A 51 -13.30 18.61 -16.93
CA THR A 51 -13.01 18.74 -15.49
C THR A 51 -12.98 17.38 -14.79
N ASP A 52 -13.68 16.37 -15.31
CA ASP A 52 -13.61 15.00 -14.79
C ASP A 52 -12.23 14.38 -14.97
N ALA A 53 -11.47 14.78 -16.01
CA ALA A 53 -10.10 14.32 -16.22
C ALA A 53 -9.10 15.00 -15.27
N VAL A 54 -9.44 16.16 -14.69
CA VAL A 54 -8.56 16.86 -13.74
C VAL A 54 -8.43 16.08 -12.43
N VAL A 55 -9.53 15.48 -11.95
CA VAL A 55 -9.56 14.70 -10.71
C VAL A 55 -8.52 13.58 -10.69
N PRO A 56 -8.49 12.62 -11.64
CA PRO A 56 -7.50 11.55 -11.63
C PRO A 56 -6.07 12.04 -11.81
N VAL A 57 -5.84 13.08 -12.61
CA VAL A 57 -4.50 13.67 -12.78
C VAL A 57 -4.01 14.28 -11.46
N ALA A 58 -4.85 15.05 -10.78
CA ALA A 58 -4.53 15.61 -9.47
C ALA A 58 -4.29 14.51 -8.43
N MET A 59 -5.13 13.47 -8.42
CA MET A 59 -4.97 12.33 -7.53
C MET A 59 -3.65 11.59 -7.78
N LEU A 60 -3.28 11.32 -9.03
CA LEU A 60 -2.00 10.68 -9.36
C LEU A 60 -0.79 11.51 -8.91
N ALA A 61 -0.87 12.84 -9.04
CA ALA A 61 0.18 13.75 -8.59
C ALA A 61 0.30 13.82 -7.06
N VAL A 62 -0.84 13.82 -6.35
CA VAL A 62 -0.91 13.93 -4.89
C VAL A 62 -0.68 12.58 -4.20
N PHE A 63 -1.00 11.47 -4.85
CA PHE A 63 -1.02 10.15 -4.23
C PHE A 63 0.29 9.74 -3.56
N PRO A 64 1.49 9.95 -4.15
CA PRO A 64 2.75 9.62 -3.45
C PRO A 64 2.92 10.37 -2.12
N PHE A 65 2.43 11.60 -2.02
CA PHE A 65 2.48 12.39 -0.79
C PHE A 65 1.43 11.96 0.22
N PHE A 66 0.21 11.64 -0.25
CA PHE A 66 -0.82 11.05 0.60
C PHE A 66 -0.34 9.71 1.18
N GLU A 67 0.24 8.85 0.34
CA GLU A 67 0.87 7.59 0.73
C GLU A 67 1.95 7.82 1.80
N TRP A 68 2.86 8.79 1.58
CA TRP A 68 3.89 9.14 2.55
C TRP A 68 3.29 9.60 3.89
N VAL A 69 2.28 10.48 3.87
CA VAL A 69 1.62 10.98 5.09
C VAL A 69 0.96 9.84 5.86
N VAL A 70 0.24 8.96 5.17
CA VAL A 70 -0.37 7.77 5.80
C VAL A 70 0.72 6.87 6.37
N HIS A 71 1.78 6.59 5.62
CA HIS A 71 2.82 5.69 6.06
C HIS A 71 3.55 6.23 7.29
N VAL A 72 3.95 7.49 7.30
CA VAL A 72 4.66 8.11 8.42
C VAL A 72 3.74 8.37 9.60
N CYS A 73 2.61 9.05 9.39
CA CYS A 73 1.78 9.58 10.47
C CYS A 73 0.77 8.56 11.00
N VAL A 74 0.32 7.59 10.19
CA VAL A 74 -0.69 6.61 10.58
C VAL A 74 -0.07 5.25 10.83
N LEU A 75 0.72 4.73 9.89
CA LEU A 75 1.25 3.36 9.98
C LEU A 75 2.45 3.25 10.93
N HIS A 76 3.36 4.24 10.92
CA HIS A 76 4.50 4.33 11.85
C HIS A 76 4.14 5.03 13.17
N TRP A 77 2.84 5.22 13.45
CA TRP A 77 2.40 5.85 14.70
C TRP A 77 2.86 5.04 15.92
N ARG A 78 3.65 5.69 16.80
CA ARG A 78 4.05 5.10 18.08
C ARG A 78 2.86 5.08 19.05
N PRO A 79 2.48 3.93 19.62
CA PRO A 79 1.42 3.82 20.61
C PRO A 79 1.63 4.78 21.79
N ARG A 80 0.58 5.47 22.23
CA ARG A 80 0.64 6.44 23.34
C ARG A 80 -0.33 6.05 24.45
N ARG A 81 0.03 6.32 25.70
CA ARG A 81 -0.89 6.20 26.85
C ARG A 81 -1.52 7.57 27.12
N ILE A 82 -2.85 7.61 27.20
CA ILE A 82 -3.63 8.77 27.63
C ILE A 82 -4.42 8.32 28.87
N GLY A 83 -3.95 8.72 30.05
CA GLY A 83 -4.45 8.17 31.31
C GLY A 83 -4.29 6.65 31.36
N ARG A 84 -5.41 5.93 31.53
CA ARG A 84 -5.45 4.45 31.55
C ARG A 84 -5.60 3.81 30.16
N LEU A 85 -5.89 4.60 29.13
CA LEU A 85 -6.14 4.09 27.79
C LEU A 85 -4.85 4.07 26.97
N ARG A 86 -4.60 2.95 26.27
CA ARG A 86 -3.57 2.85 25.25
C ARG A 86 -4.18 3.18 23.90
N VAL A 87 -3.75 4.28 23.30
CA VAL A 87 -4.16 4.69 21.96
C VAL A 87 -3.20 4.07 20.95
N ASP A 88 -3.74 3.13 20.18
CA ASP A 88 -2.99 2.39 19.18
C ASP A 88 -3.92 1.91 18.06
N SER A 89 -3.79 2.52 16.87
CA SER A 89 -4.70 2.22 15.76
C SER A 89 -4.47 0.79 15.23
N LEU A 90 -5.52 0.17 14.71
CA LEU A 90 -5.40 -1.15 14.07
C LEU A 90 -4.38 -1.13 12.93
N LEU A 91 -4.37 -0.05 12.14
CA LEU A 91 -3.44 0.15 11.03
C LEU A 91 -1.98 0.17 11.52
N ALA A 92 -1.67 0.96 12.55
CA ALA A 92 -0.32 1.05 13.09
C ALA A 92 0.14 -0.28 13.70
N ARG A 93 -0.75 -0.96 14.43
CA ARG A 93 -0.47 -2.29 15.00
C ARG A 93 -0.15 -3.32 13.93
N LYS A 94 -1.01 -3.44 12.91
CA LYS A 94 -0.81 -4.40 11.82
C LYS A 94 0.39 -4.08 10.96
N HIS A 95 0.70 -2.80 10.76
CA HIS A 95 1.93 -2.39 10.09
C HIS A 95 3.19 -2.77 10.88
N ARG A 96 3.17 -2.66 12.21
CA ARG A 96 4.27 -3.17 13.05
C ARG A 96 4.43 -4.68 12.95
N GLU A 97 3.34 -5.42 13.03
CA GLU A 97 3.35 -6.88 12.83
C GLU A 97 3.94 -7.22 11.45
N HIS A 98 3.60 -6.47 10.39
CA HIS A 98 4.17 -6.60 9.04
C HIS A 98 5.68 -6.31 9.01
N HIS A 99 6.17 -5.30 9.73
CA HIS A 99 7.63 -5.06 9.84
C HIS A 99 8.38 -6.20 10.51
N VAL A 100 7.76 -6.89 11.47
CA VAL A 100 8.33 -8.07 12.12
C VAL A 100 8.31 -9.27 11.16
N ASN A 101 7.17 -9.53 10.52
CA ASN A 101 6.95 -10.68 9.64
C ASN A 101 6.54 -10.27 8.22
N PRO A 102 7.44 -9.65 7.42
CA PRO A 102 7.08 -9.07 6.12
C PRO A 102 6.69 -10.10 5.05
N ARG A 103 6.88 -11.40 5.32
CA ARG A 103 6.47 -12.50 4.43
C ARG A 103 5.08 -13.05 4.74
N GLU A 104 4.49 -12.67 5.86
CA GLU A 104 3.14 -13.10 6.21
C GLU A 104 2.13 -12.34 5.35
N VAL A 105 1.62 -13.01 4.33
CA VAL A 105 0.85 -12.36 3.25
C VAL A 105 -0.37 -11.58 3.76
N ALA A 106 -1.05 -12.10 4.78
CA ALA A 106 -2.22 -11.46 5.38
C ALA A 106 -1.91 -10.10 6.06
N LEU A 107 -0.65 -9.85 6.46
CA LEU A 107 -0.23 -8.59 7.08
C LEU A 107 0.16 -7.52 6.06
N ILE A 108 0.34 -7.89 4.79
CA ILE A 108 0.74 -6.95 3.73
C ILE A 108 -0.42 -6.03 3.34
N PHE A 109 -1.65 -6.56 3.34
CA PHE A 109 -2.84 -5.82 2.92
C PHE A 109 -3.33 -4.84 3.98
N ILE A 110 -4.16 -3.89 3.56
CA ILE A 110 -4.92 -3.07 4.50
C ILE A 110 -5.76 -4.02 5.36
N PRO A 111 -5.70 -3.92 6.70
CA PRO A 111 -6.55 -4.72 7.57
C PRO A 111 -8.02 -4.50 7.19
N TRP A 112 -8.68 -5.54 6.69
CA TRP A 112 -10.06 -5.43 6.20
C TRP A 112 -11.05 -4.83 7.23
N PRO A 113 -10.91 -5.00 8.56
CA PRO A 113 -11.79 -4.31 9.51
C PRO A 113 -11.63 -2.80 9.47
N ALA A 114 -10.46 -2.27 9.09
CA ALA A 114 -10.26 -0.84 8.89
C ALA A 114 -10.99 -0.34 7.64
N LEU A 115 -11.11 -1.16 6.59
CA LEU A 115 -11.87 -0.79 5.39
C LEU A 115 -13.36 -0.57 5.66
N LEU A 116 -13.92 -1.18 6.72
CA LEU A 116 -15.31 -0.97 7.12
C LEU A 116 -15.63 0.47 7.54
N TRP A 117 -14.63 1.28 7.87
CA TRP A 117 -14.82 2.72 8.13
C TRP A 117 -14.11 3.60 7.10
N ILE A 118 -12.98 3.17 6.54
CA ILE A 118 -12.26 3.93 5.49
C ILE A 118 -13.16 4.10 4.25
N LEU A 119 -13.83 3.03 3.79
CA LEU A 119 -14.66 3.09 2.59
C LEU A 119 -15.91 3.96 2.77
N PRO A 120 -16.67 3.87 3.88
CA PRO A 120 -17.74 4.84 4.15
C PRO A 120 -17.27 6.29 4.23
N VAL A 121 -16.10 6.57 4.84
CA VAL A 121 -15.53 7.92 4.85
C VAL A 121 -15.20 8.38 3.43
N ALA A 122 -14.61 7.52 2.60
CA ALA A 122 -14.34 7.83 1.19
C ALA A 122 -15.62 8.13 0.39
N VAL A 123 -16.70 7.37 0.63
CA VAL A 123 -18.02 7.64 0.04
C VAL A 123 -18.57 8.98 0.53
N GLY A 124 -18.45 9.28 1.83
CA GLY A 124 -18.84 10.58 2.38
C GLY A 124 -18.09 11.75 1.73
N ILE A 125 -16.79 11.62 1.52
CA ILE A 125 -15.98 12.61 0.80
C ILE A 125 -16.47 12.76 -0.64
N ALA A 126 -16.70 11.64 -1.35
CA ALA A 126 -17.21 11.67 -2.72
C ALA A 126 -18.55 12.42 -2.82
N LEU A 127 -19.44 12.25 -1.85
CA LEU A 127 -20.77 12.87 -1.85
C LEU A 127 -20.75 14.35 -1.43
N LEU A 128 -19.83 14.74 -0.54
CA LEU A 128 -19.89 16.04 0.14
C LEU A 128 -18.81 17.04 -0.27
N ALA A 129 -17.66 16.57 -0.77
CA ALA A 129 -16.51 17.43 -1.07
C ALA A 129 -16.47 17.94 -2.53
N PHE A 130 -17.35 17.43 -3.39
CA PHE A 130 -17.35 17.75 -4.82
C PHE A 130 -18.62 18.50 -5.22
N PRO A 131 -18.51 19.52 -6.10
CA PRO A 131 -19.67 20.33 -6.51
C PRO A 131 -20.63 19.58 -7.44
N ARG A 132 -20.21 18.46 -8.01
CA ARG A 132 -21.00 17.60 -8.89
C ARG A 132 -20.88 16.15 -8.43
N PRO A 133 -22.00 15.39 -8.33
CA PRO A 133 -21.95 13.97 -8.01
C PRO A 133 -21.03 13.16 -8.94
N ALA A 134 -20.97 13.51 -10.23
CA ALA A 134 -20.10 12.86 -11.20
C ALA A 134 -18.60 13.01 -10.85
N LEU A 135 -18.15 14.18 -10.36
CA LEU A 135 -16.76 14.36 -9.90
C LEU A 135 -16.46 13.52 -8.66
N GLY A 136 -17.40 13.48 -7.71
CA GLY A 136 -17.32 12.62 -6.54
C GLY A 136 -17.17 11.15 -6.88
N LEU A 137 -17.97 10.66 -7.84
CA LEU A 137 -17.89 9.30 -8.35
C LEU A 137 -16.58 9.04 -9.12
N THR A 138 -16.08 10.01 -9.88
CA THR A 138 -14.75 9.95 -10.52
C THR A 138 -13.65 9.81 -9.46
N PHE A 139 -13.69 10.63 -8.39
CA PHE A 139 -12.78 10.53 -7.25
C PHE A 139 -12.84 9.16 -6.59
N LEU A 140 -14.04 8.67 -6.25
CA LEU A 140 -14.21 7.39 -5.57
C LEU A 140 -13.70 6.21 -6.42
N THR A 141 -13.98 6.27 -7.73
CA THR A 141 -13.50 5.29 -8.71
C THR A 141 -11.96 5.27 -8.73
N PHE A 142 -11.32 6.43 -8.87
CA PHE A 142 -9.86 6.51 -8.91
C PHE A 142 -9.20 6.22 -7.57
N LEU A 143 -9.84 6.56 -6.45
CA LEU A 143 -9.36 6.19 -5.12
C LEU A 143 -9.33 4.67 -4.97
N ALA A 144 -10.38 3.98 -5.43
CA ALA A 144 -10.42 2.53 -5.40
C ALA A 144 -9.39 1.89 -6.36
N VAL A 145 -9.17 2.47 -7.56
CA VAL A 145 -8.07 2.05 -8.46
C VAL A 145 -6.72 2.17 -7.76
N LEU A 146 -6.43 3.34 -7.17
CA LEU A 146 -5.17 3.59 -6.46
C LEU A 146 -5.02 2.64 -5.27
N GLY A 147 -6.10 2.35 -4.54
CA GLY A 147 -6.11 1.38 -3.45
C GLY A 147 -5.73 -0.03 -3.92
N VAL A 148 -6.38 -0.53 -4.98
CA VAL A 148 -6.04 -1.86 -5.56
C VAL A 148 -4.60 -1.87 -6.07
N CYS A 149 -4.15 -0.81 -6.76
CA CYS A 149 -2.78 -0.69 -7.24
C CYS A 149 -1.76 -0.66 -6.09
N TYR A 150 -2.06 0.05 -5.01
CA TYR A 150 -1.24 0.09 -3.80
C TYR A 150 -1.09 -1.29 -3.20
N GLU A 151 -2.20 -1.99 -2.93
CA GLU A 151 -2.17 -3.32 -2.34
C GLU A 151 -1.43 -4.31 -3.24
N TRP A 152 -1.67 -4.28 -4.55
CA TRP A 152 -0.99 -5.14 -5.51
C TRP A 152 0.52 -4.88 -5.52
N CYS A 153 0.93 -3.62 -5.53
CA CYS A 153 2.34 -3.24 -5.53
C CYS A 153 3.03 -3.68 -4.23
N HIS A 154 2.44 -3.36 -3.08
CA HIS A 154 2.96 -3.71 -1.76
C HIS A 154 3.08 -5.23 -1.58
N TYR A 155 2.04 -5.97 -1.99
CA TYR A 155 2.02 -7.42 -2.02
C TYR A 155 3.14 -7.99 -2.90
N LEU A 156 3.25 -7.54 -4.15
CA LEU A 156 4.27 -8.06 -5.04
C LEU A 156 5.69 -7.81 -4.53
N VAL A 157 5.94 -6.68 -3.86
CA VAL A 157 7.27 -6.37 -3.30
C VAL A 157 7.72 -7.37 -2.24
N HIS A 158 6.77 -7.90 -1.45
CA HIS A 158 7.04 -8.85 -0.37
C HIS A 158 6.81 -10.32 -0.76
N SER A 159 6.22 -10.58 -1.92
CA SER A 159 6.06 -11.92 -2.48
C SER A 159 7.38 -12.51 -3.03
N ASP A 160 7.35 -13.79 -3.42
CA ASP A 160 8.45 -14.44 -4.15
C ASP A 160 8.56 -14.01 -5.62
N TYR A 161 7.74 -13.05 -6.07
CA TYR A 161 7.77 -12.55 -7.43
C TYR A 161 9.07 -11.79 -7.71
N LYS A 162 9.81 -12.21 -8.74
CA LYS A 162 11.05 -11.56 -9.15
C LYS A 162 10.75 -10.32 -10.02
N PRO A 163 11.23 -9.12 -9.66
CA PRO A 163 10.91 -7.89 -10.39
C PRO A 163 11.56 -7.86 -11.79
N LYS A 164 10.72 -7.80 -12.85
CA LYS A 164 11.16 -7.93 -14.25
C LYS A 164 11.47 -6.61 -14.97
N THR A 165 10.86 -5.50 -14.56
CA THR A 165 11.08 -4.18 -15.19
C THR A 165 12.00 -3.31 -14.33
N ALA A 166 12.68 -2.34 -14.95
CA ALA A 166 13.53 -1.39 -14.23
C ALA A 166 12.73 -0.55 -13.23
N ALA A 167 11.55 -0.09 -13.63
CA ALA A 167 10.63 0.67 -12.79
C ALA A 167 10.21 -0.13 -11.54
N PHE A 168 9.69 -1.35 -11.73
CA PHE A 168 9.26 -2.16 -10.58
C PHE A 168 10.44 -2.62 -9.71
N ARG A 169 11.62 -2.88 -10.30
CA ARG A 169 12.84 -3.12 -9.53
C ARG A 169 13.21 -1.95 -8.63
N ALA A 170 13.00 -0.71 -9.08
CA ALA A 170 13.29 0.48 -8.29
C ALA A 170 12.32 0.61 -7.10
N VAL A 171 11.02 0.42 -7.33
CA VAL A 171 9.99 0.38 -6.28
C VAL A 171 10.28 -0.72 -5.26
N TRP A 172 10.57 -1.93 -5.75
CA TRP A 172 10.94 -3.08 -4.93
C TRP A 172 12.17 -2.80 -4.05
N ARG A 173 13.21 -2.15 -4.59
CA ARG A 173 14.39 -1.79 -3.80
C ARG A 173 14.06 -0.74 -2.74
N ASN A 174 13.32 0.30 -3.11
CA ASN A 174 12.93 1.40 -2.22
C ASN A 174 12.24 0.87 -0.96
N HIS A 175 11.14 0.13 -1.15
CA HIS A 175 10.36 -0.38 -0.02
C HIS A 175 11.08 -1.49 0.77
N ARG A 176 11.95 -2.28 0.13
CA ARG A 176 12.78 -3.24 0.88
C ARG A 176 13.87 -2.56 1.71
N GLN A 177 14.39 -1.41 1.28
CA GLN A 177 15.29 -0.62 2.12
C GLN A 177 14.56 -0.12 3.37
N HIS A 178 13.32 0.34 3.24
CA HIS A 178 12.49 0.71 4.38
C HIS A 178 12.37 -0.43 5.42
N HIS A 179 12.04 -1.64 4.97
CA HIS A 179 11.86 -2.79 5.88
C HIS A 179 13.16 -3.39 6.44
N PHE A 180 14.24 -3.41 5.65
CA PHE A 180 15.44 -4.19 5.99
C PHE A 180 16.67 -3.35 6.30
N LYS A 181 16.67 -2.07 5.93
CA LYS A 181 17.78 -1.14 6.14
C LYS A 181 17.45 -0.14 7.23
N ASN A 182 16.45 0.72 7.04
CA ASN A 182 16.09 1.74 8.02
C ASN A 182 14.64 2.19 7.81
N GLU A 183 13.83 2.03 8.84
CA GLU A 183 12.40 2.30 8.88
C GLU A 183 12.05 3.80 8.85
N HIS A 184 13.02 4.69 9.01
CA HIS A 184 12.81 6.14 8.97
C HIS A 184 12.96 6.75 7.57
N PHE A 185 13.17 5.93 6.53
CA PHE A 185 13.41 6.37 5.16
C PHE A 185 12.67 5.48 4.15
N TRP A 186 12.57 5.96 2.90
CA TRP A 186 12.00 5.24 1.75
C TRP A 186 10.54 4.79 1.94
N PHE A 187 9.68 5.70 2.39
CA PHE A 187 8.29 5.42 2.76
C PHE A 187 7.36 5.16 1.56
N THR A 188 7.63 5.65 0.35
CA THR A 188 6.71 5.35 -0.76
C THR A 188 6.81 3.88 -1.17
N VAL A 189 5.67 3.21 -1.28
CA VAL A 189 5.49 1.81 -1.65
C VAL A 189 5.12 1.66 -3.13
N THR A 190 4.37 2.61 -3.71
CA THR A 190 3.91 2.54 -5.11
C THR A 190 4.81 3.24 -6.11
N SER A 191 5.72 4.08 -5.63
CA SER A 191 6.71 4.78 -6.44
C SER A 191 8.11 4.53 -5.91
N ALA A 192 9.13 4.83 -6.72
CA ALA A 192 10.51 4.66 -6.32
C ALA A 192 11.03 5.91 -5.59
N GLY A 193 10.32 6.39 -4.55
CA GLY A 193 10.73 7.51 -3.71
C GLY A 193 10.29 8.89 -4.19
N THR A 194 9.13 9.04 -4.83
CA THR A 194 8.68 10.36 -5.35
C THR A 194 8.52 11.38 -4.22
N ALA A 195 7.65 11.09 -3.24
CA ALA A 195 7.50 11.94 -2.07
C ALA A 195 8.74 11.90 -1.18
N ASP A 196 9.42 10.76 -1.07
CA ASP A 196 10.63 10.66 -0.25
C ASP A 196 11.74 11.60 -0.70
N ARG A 197 11.95 11.78 -2.01
CA ARG A 197 12.94 12.74 -2.51
C ARG A 197 12.56 14.18 -2.20
N VAL A 198 11.28 14.53 -2.37
CA VAL A 198 10.79 15.88 -2.12
C VAL A 198 10.84 16.22 -0.63
N LEU A 199 10.55 15.26 0.24
CA LEU A 199 10.48 15.43 1.70
C LEU A 199 11.79 15.10 2.42
N GLY A 200 12.87 14.77 1.68
CA GLY A 200 14.19 14.52 2.28
C GLY A 200 14.32 13.17 2.99
N THR A 201 13.48 12.18 2.67
CA THR A 201 13.49 10.83 3.24
C THR A 201 14.00 9.75 2.28
N CYS A 202 14.72 10.13 1.21
CA CYS A 202 15.36 9.21 0.25
C CYS A 202 16.91 9.35 0.20
N PRO A 203 17.63 9.17 1.31
CA PRO A 203 19.09 9.22 1.31
C PRO A 203 19.71 8.09 0.48
N ASP A 204 21.00 8.22 0.14
CA ASP A 204 21.77 7.12 -0.45
C ASP A 204 21.87 5.97 0.57
N PRO A 205 21.37 4.76 0.25
CA PRO A 205 21.42 3.61 1.14
C PRO A 205 22.83 3.23 1.63
N ALA A 206 23.89 3.57 0.88
CA ALA A 206 25.27 3.32 1.26
C ALA A 206 25.73 4.21 2.43
N THR A 207 25.11 5.38 2.60
CA THR A 207 25.45 6.36 3.65
C THR A 207 24.67 6.16 4.95
N VAL A 208 23.64 5.32 4.92
CA VAL A 208 22.70 5.13 6.04
C VAL A 208 23.11 3.89 6.84
N ALA A 209 23.20 4.01 8.16
CA ALA A 209 23.39 2.86 9.04
C ALA A 209 22.12 1.98 9.07
N THR A 210 22.30 0.66 9.22
CA THR A 210 21.16 -0.24 9.39
C THR A 210 20.55 0.01 10.77
N SER A 211 19.25 0.31 10.81
CA SER A 211 18.54 0.57 12.05
C SER A 211 18.32 -0.72 12.85
N PRO A 212 18.53 -0.71 14.19
CA PRO A 212 18.24 -1.85 15.04
C PRO A 212 16.75 -2.19 15.10
N THR A 213 15.87 -1.24 14.74
CA THR A 213 14.41 -1.36 14.82
C THR A 213 13.73 -1.51 13.46
N ALA A 214 14.49 -1.70 12.37
CA ALA A 214 13.93 -1.87 11.01
C ALA A 214 12.88 -3.00 10.91
N LYS A 215 13.11 -4.07 11.69
CA LYS A 215 12.24 -5.25 11.78
C LYS A 215 11.42 -5.32 13.08
N ASN A 216 11.41 -4.26 13.86
CA ASN A 216 10.65 -4.17 15.11
C ASN A 216 10.43 -2.69 15.45
N LEU A 217 9.46 -2.05 14.80
CA LEU A 217 9.27 -0.60 14.94
C LEU A 217 9.10 -0.22 16.42
N HIS A 218 9.85 0.79 16.83
CA HIS A 218 9.90 1.31 18.20
C HIS A 218 10.47 0.34 19.26
N GLY A 219 11.03 -0.80 18.86
CA GLY A 219 11.67 -1.76 19.77
C GLY A 219 10.73 -2.30 20.84
N GLN A 220 9.44 -2.44 20.54
CA GLN A 220 8.50 -3.00 21.50
C GLN A 220 8.75 -4.50 21.70
N PRO A 221 8.60 -5.05 22.91
CA PRO A 221 8.59 -6.50 23.10
C PRO A 221 7.46 -7.10 22.27
N ALA A 222 7.74 -8.23 21.62
CA ALA A 222 6.77 -9.01 20.84
C ALA A 222 5.64 -9.56 21.72
#